data_AF-A0AAW2SGM4-F1
#
_entry.id   AF-A0AAW2SGM4-F1
#
_cell.length_a   1.000
_cell.length_b   1.000
_cell.length_c   1.000
_cell.angle_alpha   90.00
_cell.angle_beta   90.00
_cell.angle_gamma   90.00
#
_symmetry.space_group_name_H-M   'P 1'
#
loop_
_entity.id
_entity.type
_entity.pdbx_description
1 polymer ?
#
loop_
_entity_poly.entity_id
_entity_poly.type
_entity_poly.pdbx_seq_one_letter_code
_entity_poly.pdbx_strand_id
1 'polypeptide(L)'
;MRKEEGDVRISSNWRNWNWKKLPLALLPLMLKSLPVLIVQSSKLKRPAVVAVVKKTFEEGRIPDNMNNILITLIPKQEKPATLAQCRPIPLCNVIYKVIAKVAVSRLRPLLEKLLSPNQNSFIPGRGTT
;
A
#
# COMPACT_ATOMS: atom_id res chain seq x y z
N MET A 1 -0.93 -11.77 44.89
CA MET A 1 -0.24 -10.49 44.59
C MET A 1 0.52 -10.65 43.28
N ARG A 2 0.17 -9.80 42.31
CA ARG A 2 0.90 -9.32 41.11
C ARG A 2 1.94 -10.26 40.47
N LYS A 3 1.53 -10.94 39.38
CA LYS A 3 2.46 -11.35 38.32
C LYS A 3 2.79 -10.11 37.50
N GLU A 4 4.07 -9.83 37.31
CA GLU A 4 4.54 -8.79 36.40
C GLU A 4 4.23 -9.20 34.97
N GLU A 5 3.20 -8.59 34.41
CA GLU A 5 2.87 -8.67 32.99
C GLU A 5 3.71 -7.58 32.30
N GLY A 6 4.77 -8.02 31.63
CA GLY A 6 5.65 -7.16 30.87
C GLY A 6 4.84 -6.38 29.83
N ASP A 7 4.70 -5.08 30.08
CA ASP A 7 4.12 -4.08 29.21
C ASP A 7 4.83 -4.10 27.85
N VAL A 8 4.31 -4.91 26.92
CA VAL A 8 4.70 -4.86 25.51
C VAL A 8 4.11 -3.57 24.96
N ARG A 9 4.84 -2.47 25.19
CA ARG A 9 4.58 -1.20 24.52
C ARG A 9 4.76 -1.40 23.03
N ILE A 10 3.66 -1.63 22.32
CA ILE A 10 3.63 -1.61 20.86
C ILE A 10 3.97 -0.17 20.46
N SER A 11 5.23 0.04 20.07
CA SER A 11 5.71 1.31 19.58
C SER A 11 4.90 1.75 18.36
N SER A 12 4.22 2.89 18.49
CA SER A 12 3.45 3.56 17.44
C SER A 12 4.31 4.16 16.33
N ASN A 13 5.63 3.94 16.36
CA ASN A 13 6.57 4.47 15.39
C ASN A 13 6.90 3.42 14.30
N TRP A 14 6.01 3.35 13.30
CA TRP A 14 6.15 2.49 12.11
C TRP A 14 7.44 2.73 11.31
N ARG A 15 8.15 3.85 11.54
CA ARG A 15 9.40 4.19 10.85
C ARG A 15 10.60 3.31 11.23
N ASN A 16 10.56 2.60 12.36
CA ASN A 16 11.67 1.75 12.83
C ASN A 16 11.47 0.24 12.58
N TRP A 17 10.53 -0.15 11.71
CA TRP A 17 10.27 -1.57 11.42
C TRP A 17 11.41 -2.20 10.60
N ASN A 18 12.25 -3.01 11.25
CA ASN A 18 13.36 -3.71 10.61
C ASN A 18 12.95 -5.15 10.25
N TRP A 19 12.70 -5.39 8.96
CA TRP A 19 12.32 -6.69 8.40
C TRP A 19 13.34 -7.81 8.67
N LYS A 20 14.59 -7.48 9.03
CA LYS A 20 15.64 -8.45 9.36
C LYS A 20 15.53 -9.05 10.77
N LYS A 21 14.70 -8.48 11.66
CA LYS A 21 14.52 -8.96 13.05
C LYS A 21 13.27 -9.83 13.25
N LEU A 22 12.55 -10.17 12.19
CA LEU A 22 11.35 -10.99 12.31
C LEU A 22 11.73 -12.47 12.53
N PRO A 23 11.20 -13.16 13.56
CA PRO A 23 11.46 -14.58 13.74
C PRO A 23 10.97 -15.36 12.51
N LEU A 24 11.88 -16.12 11.87
CA LEU A 24 11.56 -16.95 10.69
C LEU A 24 10.39 -17.93 10.94
N ALA A 25 10.14 -18.27 12.21
CA ALA A 25 9.03 -19.13 12.63
C ALA A 25 7.62 -18.48 12.47
N LEU A 26 7.53 -17.15 12.41
CA LEU A 26 6.25 -16.43 12.23
C LEU A 26 5.94 -16.13 10.75
N LEU A 27 6.90 -16.34 9.85
CA LEU A 27 6.72 -16.13 8.41
C LEU A 27 5.51 -16.92 7.84
N PRO A 28 5.31 -18.20 8.17
CA PRO A 28 4.18 -18.99 7.64
C PRO A 28 2.81 -18.54 8.16
N LEU A 29 2.73 -18.02 9.39
CA LEU A 29 1.49 -17.48 10.00
C LEU A 29 1.16 -16.08 9.45
N MET A 30 2.18 -15.25 9.21
CA MET A 30 2.04 -13.95 8.56
C MET A 30 1.69 -14.09 7.07
N LEU A 31 2.26 -15.08 6.37
CA LEU A 31 1.87 -15.39 4.98
C LEU A 31 0.44 -15.95 4.83
N LYS A 32 -0.11 -16.57 5.88
CA LYS A 32 -1.52 -17.04 5.90
C LYS A 32 -2.54 -15.93 6.14
N SER A 33 -2.13 -14.80 6.73
CA SER A 33 -2.99 -13.62 6.97
C SER A 33 -2.77 -12.49 5.96
N LEU A 34 -1.79 -12.62 5.06
CA LEU A 34 -1.57 -11.70 3.96
C LEU A 34 -2.63 -11.93 2.86
N PRO A 35 -3.43 -10.91 2.50
CA PRO A 35 -4.47 -11.07 1.50
C PRO A 35 -3.80 -11.15 0.13
N VAL A 36 -3.62 -12.36 -0.43
CA VAL A 36 -3.62 -12.76 -1.87
C VAL A 36 -2.85 -11.89 -2.90
N LEU A 37 -2.16 -10.83 -2.51
CA LEU A 37 -1.43 -9.89 -3.38
C LEU A 37 -0.18 -10.56 -3.96
N ILE A 38 0.36 -11.56 -3.27
CA ILE A 38 1.48 -12.37 -3.76
C ILE A 38 0.99 -13.63 -4.50
N VAL A 39 -0.21 -14.13 -4.19
CA VAL A 39 -0.74 -15.35 -4.85
C VAL A 39 -1.17 -15.07 -6.30
N GLN A 40 -1.71 -13.89 -6.63
CA GLN A 40 -1.99 -13.53 -8.03
C GLN A 40 -0.75 -13.18 -8.87
N SER A 41 0.35 -12.78 -8.23
CA SER A 41 1.58 -12.38 -8.94
C SER A 41 2.24 -13.56 -9.67
N SER A 42 1.99 -14.79 -9.24
CA SER A 42 2.49 -16.01 -9.91
C SER A 42 1.89 -16.26 -11.31
N LYS A 43 0.71 -15.69 -11.61
CA LYS A 43 0.02 -15.87 -12.91
C LYS A 43 0.19 -14.69 -13.87
N LEU A 44 0.75 -13.57 -13.41
CA LEU A 44 0.81 -12.35 -14.20
C LEU A 44 2.07 -12.33 -15.08
N LYS A 45 1.91 -12.65 -16.37
CA LYS A 45 3.00 -12.62 -17.34
C LYS A 45 3.40 -11.17 -17.68
N ARG A 46 4.67 -10.82 -17.51
CA ARG A 46 5.25 -9.50 -17.84
C ARG A 46 4.81 -8.93 -19.21
N PRO A 47 4.87 -9.67 -20.33
CA PRO A 47 4.48 -9.12 -21.63
C PRO A 47 3.01 -8.71 -21.69
N ALA A 48 2.11 -9.44 -21.02
CA ALA A 48 0.70 -9.10 -20.97
C ALA A 48 0.46 -7.79 -20.19
N VAL A 49 1.20 -7.57 -19.09
CA VAL A 49 1.12 -6.32 -18.33
C VAL A 49 1.56 -5.13 -19.17
N VAL A 50 2.71 -5.27 -19.86
CA VAL A 50 3.24 -4.20 -20.71
C VAL A 50 2.25 -3.85 -21.83
N ALA A 51 1.68 -4.87 -22.47
CA ALA A 51 0.69 -4.67 -23.54
C ALA A 51 -0.54 -3.89 -23.06
N VAL A 52 -1.11 -4.29 -21.91
CA VAL A 52 -2.29 -3.60 -21.33
C VAL A 52 -1.95 -2.16 -20.94
N VAL A 53 -0.82 -1.93 -20.27
CA VAL A 53 -0.40 -0.59 -19.86
C VAL A 53 -0.20 0.29 -21.08
N LYS A 54 0.46 -0.21 -22.14
CA LYS A 54 0.67 0.53 -23.38
C LYS A 54 -0.66 0.92 -24.02
N LYS A 55 -1.55 -0.06 -24.21
CA LYS A 55 -2.89 0.15 -24.77
C LYS A 55 -3.69 1.18 -23.98
N THR A 56 -3.65 1.11 -22.65
CA THR A 56 -4.33 2.08 -21.75
C THR A 56 -3.89 3.53 -22.01
N PHE A 57 -2.59 3.75 -22.21
CA PHE A 57 -2.06 5.10 -22.48
C PHE A 57 -2.23 5.54 -23.94
N GLU A 58 -2.28 4.60 -24.89
CA GLU A 58 -2.60 4.88 -26.30
C GLU A 58 -4.08 5.26 -26.48
N GLU A 59 -5.00 4.55 -25.81
CA GLU A 59 -6.45 4.80 -25.88
C GLU A 59 -6.93 5.86 -24.88
N GLY A 60 -6.08 6.24 -23.91
CA GLY A 60 -6.46 7.18 -22.84
C GLY A 60 -7.53 6.65 -21.89
N ARG A 61 -7.81 5.34 -21.89
CA ARG A 61 -8.88 4.71 -21.10
C ARG A 61 -8.37 3.49 -20.33
N ILE A 62 -8.75 3.41 -19.06
CA ILE A 62 -8.53 2.22 -18.22
C ILE A 62 -9.66 1.20 -18.50
N PRO A 63 -9.35 -0.09 -18.72
CA PRO A 63 -10.37 -1.11 -18.89
C PRO A 63 -11.33 -1.22 -17.69
N ASP A 64 -12.63 -1.35 -17.96
CA ASP A 64 -13.68 -1.28 -16.91
C ASP A 64 -13.53 -2.39 -15.85
N ASN A 65 -13.02 -3.56 -16.25
CA ASN A 65 -12.77 -4.68 -15.36
C ASN A 65 -11.61 -4.43 -14.36
N MET A 66 -10.81 -3.38 -14.53
CA MET A 66 -9.66 -3.05 -13.67
C MET A 66 -9.98 -2.03 -12.57
N ASN A 67 -11.13 -1.35 -12.66
CA ASN A 67 -11.58 -0.38 -11.67
C ASN A 67 -12.29 -1.01 -10.45
N ASN A 68 -12.45 -2.33 -10.44
CA ASN A 68 -13.00 -3.04 -9.30
C ASN A 68 -12.02 -3.02 -8.12
N ILE A 69 -12.51 -2.57 -6.96
CA ILE A 69 -11.73 -2.43 -5.72
C ILE A 69 -12.41 -3.26 -4.64
N LEU A 70 -11.63 -4.13 -3.98
CA LEU A 70 -12.07 -4.80 -2.76
C LEU A 70 -11.67 -3.96 -1.55
N ILE A 71 -12.63 -3.46 -0.78
CA ILE A 71 -12.33 -2.71 0.44
C ILE A 71 -12.16 -3.68 1.60
N THR A 72 -10.99 -3.67 2.24
CA THR A 72 -10.74 -4.40 3.49
C THR A 72 -10.61 -3.43 4.65
N LEU A 73 -10.99 -3.85 5.86
CA LEU A 73 -10.92 -3.02 7.06
C LEU A 73 -9.73 -3.44 7.92
N ILE A 74 -8.84 -2.50 8.23
CA ILE A 74 -7.76 -2.69 9.20
C ILE A 74 -8.11 -1.99 10.51
N PRO A 75 -8.15 -2.70 11.66
CA PRO A 75 -8.45 -2.08 12.95
C PRO A 75 -7.38 -1.06 13.36
N LYS A 76 -7.78 0.08 13.95
CA LYS A 76 -6.87 1.08 14.54
C LYS A 76 -6.42 0.70 15.96
N GLN A 77 -7.19 -0.15 16.64
CA GLN A 77 -7.01 -0.57 18.02
C GLN A 77 -7.45 -2.03 18.18
N GLU A 78 -7.00 -2.72 19.23
CA GLU A 78 -7.17 -4.18 19.39
C GLU A 78 -8.63 -4.66 19.36
N LYS A 79 -9.57 -3.85 19.86
CA LYS A 79 -11.00 -4.17 19.90
C LYS A 79 -11.81 -3.03 19.29
N PRO A 80 -11.98 -2.99 17.96
CA PRO A 80 -12.82 -2.00 17.33
C PRO A 80 -14.30 -2.32 17.63
N ALA A 81 -15.00 -1.42 18.30
CA ALA A 81 -16.44 -1.49 18.54
C ALA A 81 -17.25 -0.83 17.41
N THR A 82 -16.62 0.04 16.61
CA THR A 82 -17.29 0.77 15.52
C THR A 82 -16.44 0.81 14.25
N LEU A 83 -17.09 0.97 13.08
CA LEU A 83 -16.40 1.09 11.79
C LEU A 83 -15.45 2.31 11.74
N ALA A 84 -15.74 3.38 12.50
CA ALA A 84 -14.87 4.55 12.61
C ALA A 84 -13.50 4.23 13.23
N GLN A 85 -13.42 3.15 14.02
CA GLN A 85 -12.20 2.64 14.62
C GLN A 85 -11.42 1.72 13.66
N CYS A 86 -11.89 1.54 12.43
CA CYS A 86 -11.17 0.85 11.38
C CYS A 86 -10.66 1.84 10.32
N ARG A 87 -9.63 1.44 9.59
CA ARG A 87 -9.14 2.12 8.38
C ARG A 87 -9.58 1.28 7.18
N PRO A 88 -10.42 1.81 6.28
CA PRO A 88 -10.67 1.13 5.02
C PRO A 88 -9.41 1.20 4.14
N ILE A 89 -8.98 0.05 3.64
CA ILE A 89 -7.88 -0.07 2.68
C ILE A 89 -8.43 -0.65 1.38
N PRO A 90 -8.33 0.07 0.26
CA PRO A 90 -8.70 -0.44 -1.05
C PRO A 90 -7.62 -1.42 -1.55
N LEU A 91 -8.02 -2.67 -1.76
CA LEU A 91 -7.25 -3.67 -2.49
C LEU A 91 -7.63 -3.55 -3.97
N CYS A 92 -6.81 -2.82 -4.72
CA CYS A 92 -6.98 -2.64 -6.17
C CYS A 92 -6.10 -3.61 -6.98
N ASN A 93 -6.44 -3.74 -8.26
CA ASN A 93 -5.71 -4.56 -9.22
C ASN A 93 -4.23 -4.13 -9.32
N VAL A 94 -3.31 -5.09 -9.36
CA VAL A 94 -1.87 -4.83 -9.52
C VAL A 94 -1.56 -4.08 -10.81
N ILE A 95 -2.26 -4.40 -11.92
CA ILE A 95 -2.09 -3.70 -13.21
C ILE A 95 -2.51 -2.23 -13.06
N TYR A 96 -3.60 -1.96 -12.35
CA TYR A 96 -4.03 -0.59 -12.04
C TYR A 96 -2.97 0.19 -11.27
N LYS A 97 -2.32 -0.45 -10.28
CA LYS A 97 -1.19 0.17 -9.55
C LYS A 97 -0.01 0.48 -10.47
N VAL A 98 0.28 -0.37 -11.45
CA VAL A 98 1.35 -0.13 -12.44
C VAL A 98 1.00 1.09 -13.31
N ILE A 99 -0.23 1.17 -13.82
CA ILE A 99 -0.71 2.32 -14.60
C ILE A 99 -0.58 3.61 -13.80
N ALA A 100 -1.09 3.62 -12.56
CA ALA A 100 -0.98 4.77 -11.66
C ALA A 100 0.48 5.17 -11.39
N LYS A 101 1.37 4.21 -11.20
CA LYS A 101 2.80 4.45 -11.00
C LYS A 101 3.45 5.12 -12.21
N VAL A 102 3.13 4.65 -13.43
CA VAL A 102 3.61 5.26 -14.68
C VAL A 102 3.08 6.69 -14.82
N ALA A 103 1.79 6.92 -14.56
CA ALA A 103 1.18 8.24 -14.62
C ALA A 103 1.86 9.22 -13.64
N VAL A 104 2.02 8.83 -12.37
CA VAL A 104 2.74 9.64 -11.37
C VAL A 104 4.18 9.90 -11.80
N SER A 105 4.87 8.91 -12.37
CA SER A 105 6.23 9.09 -12.86
C SER A 105 6.33 10.16 -13.96
N ARG A 106 5.31 10.26 -14.84
CA ARG A 106 5.23 11.28 -15.89
C ARG A 106 4.85 12.66 -15.33
N LEU A 107 4.01 12.72 -14.29
CA LEU A 107 3.54 13.97 -13.68
C LEU A 107 4.54 14.59 -12.71
N ARG A 108 5.41 13.79 -12.07
CA ARG A 108 6.37 14.26 -11.07
C ARG A 108 7.18 15.50 -11.47
N PRO A 109 7.80 15.56 -12.67
CA PRO A 109 8.57 16.74 -13.10
C PRO A 109 7.72 18.01 -13.22
N LEU A 110 6.41 17.87 -13.43
CA LEU A 110 5.47 19.00 -13.50
C LEU A 110 5.02 19.43 -12.11
N LEU A 111 4.80 18.48 -11.20
CA LEU A 111 4.37 18.75 -9.83
C LEU A 111 5.37 19.65 -9.07
N GLU A 112 6.67 19.48 -9.29
CA GLU A 112 7.67 20.34 -8.64
C GLU A 112 7.51 21.83 -8.98
N LYS A 113 6.98 22.15 -10.17
CA LYS A 113 6.71 23.52 -10.63
C LYS A 113 5.34 24.04 -10.23
N LEU A 114 4.37 23.15 -10.04
CA LEU A 114 2.97 23.50 -9.77
C LEU A 114 2.63 23.56 -8.27
N LEU A 115 3.42 22.90 -7.42
CA LEU A 115 3.11 22.80 -5.98
C LEU A 115 3.73 23.96 -5.20
N SER A 116 2.91 24.56 -4.33
CA SER A 116 3.31 25.65 -3.44
C SER A 116 4.54 25.28 -2.60
N PRO A 117 5.43 26.25 -2.29
CA PRO A 117 6.55 26.04 -1.36
C PRO A 117 6.11 25.47 0.01
N ASN A 118 4.88 25.76 0.43
CA ASN A 118 4.35 25.31 1.72
C ASN A 118 3.86 23.85 1.72
N GLN A 119 3.83 23.19 0.56
CA GLN A 119 3.45 21.79 0.45
C GLN A 119 4.65 20.87 0.68
N ASN A 120 4.81 20.42 1.92
CA ASN A 120 5.96 19.60 2.33
C ASN A 120 5.70 18.09 2.34
N SER A 121 4.45 17.65 2.19
CA SER A 121 4.11 16.23 2.22
C SER A 121 4.13 15.60 0.82
N PHE A 122 4.62 14.36 0.73
CA PHE A 122 4.63 13.52 -0.48
C PHE A 122 5.50 14.02 -1.65
N ILE A 123 6.37 15.01 -1.42
CA ILE A 123 7.38 15.48 -2.38
C ILE A 123 8.76 15.02 -1.88
N PRO A 124 9.55 14.28 -2.68
CA PRO A 124 10.91 13.92 -2.30
C PRO A 124 11.74 15.18 -1.96
N GLY A 125 12.46 15.15 -0.84
CA GLY A 125 13.32 16.27 -0.42
C GLY A 125 12.61 17.41 0.33
N ARG A 126 11.28 17.35 0.50
CA ARG A 126 10.54 18.25 1.41
C ARG A 126 10.05 17.46 2.62
N GLY A 127 10.32 17.95 3.81
CA GLY A 127 10.00 17.29 5.08
C GLY A 127 9.22 18.20 6.01
N THR A 128 8.51 17.59 6.97
CA THR A 128 7.91 18.32 8.09
C THR A 128 8.97 18.42 9.19
N THR A 129 9.73 19.51 9.18
CA THR A 129 10.61 19.90 10.28
C THR A 129 9.80 20.41 11.46
#